data_AF-A0A2V9KIC0-F1
#
_entry.id   AF-A0A2V9KIC0-F1
#
_cell.length_a   1.000
_cell.length_b   1.000
_cell.length_c   1.000
_cell.angle_alpha   90.00
_cell.angle_beta   90.00
_cell.angle_gamma   90.00
#
_symmetry.space_group_name_H-M   'P 1'
#
loop_
_entity.id
_entity.type
_entity.pdbx_description
1 polymer ?
#
loop_
_entity_poly.entity_id
_entity_poly.type
_entity_poly.pdbx_seq_one_letter_code
_entity_poly.pdbx_strand_id
1 'polypeptide(L)'
;MVQKRFTFRKGDSARVVPFSIWLDPGWRVTVSWEGQFGAELVVHIHPPDRRPLAGTTVGQLLHDRVVLPTQLLAGKKQLSFEVS
;
A
#
# COMPACT_ATOMS: atom_id res chain seq x y z
N MET A 1 1.36 11.46 11.31
CA MET A 1 1.07 10.72 10.07
C MET A 1 2.38 10.26 9.46
N VAL A 2 2.59 8.96 9.32
CA VAL A 2 3.80 8.43 8.68
C VAL A 2 3.52 8.25 7.20
N GLN A 3 4.30 8.90 6.34
CA GLN A 3 4.21 8.75 4.88
C GLN A 3 5.40 7.92 4.39
N LYS A 4 5.12 6.86 3.63
CA LYS A 4 6.15 6.02 3.00
C LYS A 4 5.95 6.04 1.49
N ARG A 5 7.01 6.33 0.75
CA ARG A 5 7.02 6.34 -0.72
C ARG A 5 7.83 5.15 -1.22
N PHE A 6 7.22 4.37 -2.10
CA PHE A 6 7.86 3.24 -2.74
C PHE A 6 7.67 3.34 -4.26
N THR A 7 8.71 2.97 -4.99
CA THR A 7 8.67 2.87 -6.46
C THR A 7 8.67 1.40 -6.84
N PHE A 8 7.76 1.00 -7.71
CA PHE A 8 7.59 -0.38 -8.13
C PHE A 8 7.62 -0.50 -9.66
N ARG A 9 8.18 -1.60 -10.14
CA ARG A 9 8.15 -2.07 -11.52
C ARG A 9 7.19 -3.25 -11.65
N LYS A 10 6.80 -3.57 -12.88
CA LYS A 10 5.94 -4.72 -13.19
C LYS A 10 6.60 -6.02 -12.70
N GLY A 11 5.94 -6.73 -11.79
CA GLY A 11 6.45 -7.96 -11.17
C GLY A 11 7.03 -7.77 -9.76
N ASP A 12 7.14 -6.54 -9.28
CA ASP A 12 7.67 -6.28 -7.94
C ASP A 12 6.68 -6.69 -6.85
N SER A 13 7.22 -7.32 -5.79
CA SER A 13 6.51 -7.58 -4.54
C SER A 13 6.99 -6.60 -3.48
N ALA A 14 6.07 -5.83 -2.89
CA ALA A 14 6.37 -4.82 -1.89
C ALA A 14 6.28 -5.39 -0.47
N ARG A 15 7.36 -5.30 0.31
CA ARG A 15 7.30 -5.52 1.76
C ARG A 15 7.60 -4.21 2.48
N VAL A 16 6.57 -3.62 3.09
CA VAL A 16 6.75 -2.44 3.94
C VAL A 16 7.17 -2.93 5.33
N VAL A 17 8.47 -2.85 5.64
CA VAL A 17 9.01 -3.14 6.98
C VAL A 17 9.13 -1.84 7.81
N PRO A 18 8.84 -1.88 9.12
CA PRO A 18 8.69 -0.68 9.93
C PRO A 18 10.03 0.01 10.23
N PHE A 19 9.96 1.33 10.35
CA PHE A 19 10.86 2.11 11.21
C PHE A 19 9.98 2.93 12.16
N SER A 20 10.29 2.81 13.45
CA SER A 20 9.50 3.23 14.60
C SER A 20 9.08 4.69 14.55
N ILE A 21 7.78 4.96 14.73
CA ILE A 21 7.26 6.14 15.41
C ILE A 21 5.92 5.73 16.03
N TRP A 22 5.83 5.87 17.35
CA TRP A 22 4.63 5.71 18.15
C TRP A 22 3.70 6.89 17.88
N LEU A 23 2.44 6.59 17.57
CA LEU A 23 1.20 7.37 17.60
C LEU A 23 0.29 6.70 16.55
N ASP A 24 -0.99 6.48 16.86
CA ASP A 24 -2.01 5.99 15.92
C ASP A 24 -2.52 7.15 15.03
N PRO A 25 -2.01 7.32 13.80
CA PRO A 25 -2.82 7.88 12.71
C PRO A 25 -2.70 7.00 11.48
N GLY A 26 -3.80 6.87 10.72
CA GLY A 26 -3.82 6.16 9.45
C GLY A 26 -2.57 6.41 8.61
N TRP A 27 -2.02 5.33 8.06
CA TRP A 27 -0.81 5.32 7.26
C TRP A 27 -1.16 5.76 5.86
N ARG A 28 -0.43 6.75 5.34
CA ARG A 28 -0.53 7.10 3.93
C ARG A 28 0.53 6.34 3.14
N VAL A 29 0.06 5.39 2.32
CA VAL A 29 0.89 4.61 1.42
C VAL A 29 0.86 5.27 0.05
N THR A 30 2.04 5.61 -0.49
CA THR A 30 2.17 6.11 -1.85
C THR A 30 3.02 5.15 -2.68
N VAL A 31 2.40 4.63 -3.72
CA VAL A 31 2.97 3.69 -4.68
C VAL A 31 3.12 4.43 -6.01
N SER A 32 4.31 4.45 -6.60
CA SER A 32 4.52 4.96 -7.97
C SER A 32 5.16 3.92 -8.86
N TRP A 33 4.85 3.95 -10.14
CA TRP A 33 5.39 3.03 -11.14
C TRP A 33 5.63 3.74 -12.48
N GLU A 34 6.49 3.13 -13.29
CA GLU A 34 6.80 3.59 -14.64
C GLU A 34 6.05 2.76 -15.67
N GLY A 35 5.47 3.43 -16.67
CA GLY A 35 4.70 2.78 -17.73
C GLY A 35 3.27 2.38 -17.31
N GLN A 36 2.61 1.59 -18.14
CA GLN A 36 1.27 1.07 -17.84
C GLN A 36 1.35 -0.10 -16.86
N PHE A 37 0.51 -0.06 -15.82
CA PHE A 37 0.41 -1.14 -14.84
C PHE A 37 -0.75 -2.08 -15.21
N GLY A 38 -0.41 -3.24 -15.74
CA GLY A 38 -1.37 -4.23 -16.27
C GLY A 38 -1.50 -5.49 -15.40
N ALA A 39 -1.26 -5.38 -14.10
CA ALA A 39 -1.34 -6.49 -13.15
C ALA A 39 -2.05 -6.04 -11.86
N GLU A 40 -2.39 -6.99 -11.00
CA GLU A 40 -2.80 -6.68 -9.63
C GLU A 40 -1.57 -6.32 -8.80
N LEU A 41 -1.72 -5.39 -7.85
CA LEU A 41 -0.67 -5.05 -6.90
C LEU A 41 -1.10 -5.44 -5.50
N VAL A 42 -0.30 -6.25 -4.84
CA VAL A 42 -0.50 -6.66 -3.45
C VAL A 42 0.51 -5.90 -2.57
N VAL A 43 0.01 -5.13 -1.61
CA VAL A 43 0.83 -4.37 -0.68
C VAL A 43 0.71 -4.99 0.71
N HIS A 44 1.77 -5.66 1.17
CA HIS A 44 1.84 -6.18 2.53
C HIS A 44 2.20 -5.06 3.51
N ILE A 45 1.40 -4.93 4.57
CA ILE A 45 1.55 -3.89 5.58
C ILE A 45 1.62 -4.56 6.94
N HIS A 46 2.73 -4.36 7.65
CA HIS A 46 2.93 -4.88 8.99
C HIS A 46 3.00 -3.73 9.99
N PRO A 47 1.91 -3.46 10.72
CA PRO A 47 1.92 -2.51 11.83
C PRO A 47 2.99 -2.88 12.86
N PRO A 48 3.74 -1.90 13.42
CA PRO A 48 4.78 -2.14 14.39
C PRO A 48 4.23 -2.73 15.70
N ASP A 49 2.97 -2.44 16.02
CA ASP A 49 2.23 -2.95 17.17
C ASP A 49 1.58 -4.32 16.92
N ARG A 50 1.71 -4.85 15.70
CA ARG A 50 1.13 -6.12 15.24
C ARG A 50 -0.41 -6.17 15.32
N ARG A 51 -1.08 -5.04 15.47
CA ARG A 51 -2.55 -5.02 15.39
C ARG A 51 -2.98 -5.32 13.95
N PRO A 52 -4.11 -6.04 13.75
CA PRO A 52 -4.68 -6.20 12.42
C PRO A 52 -5.05 -4.85 11.84
N LEU A 53 -4.91 -4.73 10.52
CA LEU A 53 -5.44 -3.58 9.78
C LEU A 53 -6.98 -3.61 9.88
N ALA A 54 -7.57 -2.47 10.19
CA ALA A 54 -9.01 -2.28 10.33
C ALA A 54 -9.67 -1.69 9.07
N GLY A 55 -8.92 -0.97 8.22
CA GLY A 55 -9.51 -0.27 7.08
C GLY A 55 -8.54 0.11 5.97
N THR A 56 -9.08 0.34 4.78
CA THR A 56 -8.38 0.98 3.67
C THR A 56 -9.32 1.86 2.85
N THR A 57 -8.81 2.94 2.26
CA THR A 57 -9.60 3.84 1.41
C THR A 57 -9.82 3.33 -0.01
N VAL A 58 -9.00 2.39 -0.49
CA VAL A 58 -9.10 1.84 -1.85
C VAL A 58 -8.65 0.38 -1.91
N GLY A 59 -9.11 -0.36 -2.91
CA GLY A 59 -8.80 -1.76 -3.07
C GLY A 59 -9.51 -2.63 -2.02
N GLN A 60 -9.00 -3.84 -1.83
CA GLN A 60 -9.53 -4.80 -0.88
C GLN A 60 -8.55 -5.00 0.26
N LEU A 61 -9.01 -4.79 1.49
CA LEU A 61 -8.25 -5.17 2.67
C LEU A 61 -8.40 -6.67 2.94
N LEU A 62 -7.27 -7.35 3.04
CA LEU A 62 -7.13 -8.69 3.60
C LEU A 62 -6.28 -8.60 4.87
N HIS A 63 -6.25 -9.67 5.66
CA HIS A 63 -5.67 -9.72 7.03
C HIS A 63 -4.37 -8.91 7.23
N ASP A 64 -3.42 -9.00 6.30
CA ASP A 64 -2.10 -8.35 6.36
C ASP A 64 -1.74 -7.52 5.11
N ARG A 65 -2.69 -7.29 4.21
CA ARG A 65 -2.39 -6.72 2.89
C ARG A 65 -3.56 -5.98 2.26
N VAL A 66 -3.24 -5.00 1.42
CA VAL A 66 -4.20 -4.37 0.51
C VAL A 66 -3.98 -4.90 -0.90
N VAL A 67 -5.05 -5.40 -1.52
CA VAL A 67 -5.06 -5.83 -2.92
C VAL A 67 -5.63 -4.71 -3.78
N LEU A 68 -4.82 -4.23 -4.71
CA LEU A 68 -5.15 -3.18 -5.66
C LEU A 68 -5.41 -3.82 -7.03
N PRO A 69 -6.68 -3.90 -7.49
CA PRO A 69 -7.01 -4.56 -8.74
C PRO A 69 -6.49 -3.76 -9.94
N THR A 70 -6.19 -4.42 -11.05
CA THR A 70 -5.63 -3.78 -12.25
C THR A 70 -6.46 -2.61 -12.76
N GLN A 71 -7.79 -2.69 -12.66
CA GLN A 71 -8.73 -1.64 -13.08
C GLN A 71 -8.53 -0.35 -12.27
N LEU A 72 -8.15 -0.45 -11.00
CA LEU A 72 -7.83 0.70 -10.15
C LEU A 72 -6.52 1.38 -10.57
N LEU A 73 -5.60 0.61 -11.16
CA LEU A 73 -4.24 1.04 -11.52
C LEU A 73 -4.13 1.49 -12.99
N ALA A 74 -5.09 1.09 -13.83
CA ALA A 74 -5.14 1.40 -15.25
C ALA A 74 -5.02 2.92 -15.50
N GLY A 75 -4.07 3.30 -16.36
CA GLY A 75 -3.83 4.71 -16.74
C GLY A 75 -3.20 5.59 -15.65
N LYS A 76 -3.01 5.10 -14.42
CA LYS A 76 -2.32 5.83 -13.35
C LYS A 76 -0.81 5.57 -13.44
N LYS A 77 -0.03 6.48 -12.84
CA LYS A 77 1.43 6.32 -12.58
C LYS A 77 1.74 6.31 -11.08
N GLN A 78 0.74 6.65 -10.28
CA GLN A 78 0.85 6.76 -8.84
C GLN A 78 -0.54 6.52 -8.22
N LEU A 79 -0.54 5.88 -7.05
CA LEU A 79 -1.71 5.76 -6.19
C LEU A 79 -1.29 6.05 -4.74
N SER A 80 -2.09 6.89 -4.08
CA SER A 80 -1.97 7.16 -2.65
C SER A 80 -3.25 6.70 -1.96
N PHE A 81 -3.11 5.99 -0.86
CA PHE A 81 -4.25 5.50 -0.08
C PHE A 81 -3.94 5.47 1.40
N GLU A 82 -5.00 5.48 2.22
CA GLU A 82 -4.89 5.39 3.66
C GLU A 82 -5.21 3.97 4.13
N VAL A 83 -4.52 3.56 5.18
CA VAL A 83 -4.71 2.28 5.87
C VAL A 83 -4.68 2.54 7.37
N SER A 84 -5.62 1.97 8.10
CA SER A 84 -5.77 2.07 9.55
C SER A 84 -5.85 0.69 10.16
#